data_AF-A0A952VUS8-F1
#
_entry.id   AF-A0A952VUS8-F1
#
_cell.length_a   1.000
_cell.length_b   1.000
_cell.length_c   1.000
_cell.angle_alpha   90.00
_cell.angle_beta   90.00
_cell.angle_gamma   90.00
#
_symmetry.space_group_name_H-M   'P 1'
#
loop_
_entity.id
_entity.type
_entity.pdbx_description
1 polymer ?
#
loop_
_entity_poly.entity_id
_entity_poly.type
_entity_poly.pdbx_seq_one_letter_code
_entity_poly.pdbx_strand_id
1 'polypeptide(L)'
;MRHARSNFRLSQLVLFSLLFAGWPGMEMVPVTNYAWAESGQSSPSGKLKGNILRGRDVFNGKGVCYYCHGIDGYIGRPPRLAVDTAALIAKLNPPPSDLRNPDELRLKTDKERARAIREGHPGTGMFPDTTMTDQDLADTLLYLALIRKDPHPEQ
;
A
#
# COMPACT_ATOMS: atom_id res chain seq x y z
N MET A 1 -15.91 -53.10 -24.29
CA MET A 1 -15.19 -52.58 -23.11
C MET A 1 -15.91 -51.34 -22.57
N ARG A 2 -16.65 -51.48 -21.45
CA ARG A 2 -17.12 -50.35 -20.61
C ARG A 2 -17.15 -50.86 -19.16
N HIS A 3 -16.13 -50.50 -18.39
CA HIS A 3 -16.15 -50.47 -16.92
C HIS A 3 -17.03 -49.29 -16.47
N ALA A 4 -17.58 -49.19 -15.27
CA ALA A 4 -17.88 -50.10 -14.17
C ALA A 4 -18.83 -49.30 -13.25
N ARG A 5 -19.73 -49.99 -12.55
CA ARG A 5 -20.55 -49.43 -11.45
C ARG A 5 -19.68 -49.24 -10.21
N SER A 6 -19.94 -48.24 -9.37
CA SER A 6 -19.98 -48.47 -7.92
C SER A 6 -20.64 -47.32 -7.16
N ASN A 7 -21.45 -47.73 -6.18
CA ASN A 7 -22.15 -46.94 -5.19
C ASN A 7 -21.28 -46.79 -3.93
N PHE A 8 -21.47 -45.75 -3.13
CA PHE A 8 -21.18 -45.82 -1.69
C PHE A 8 -22.21 -45.03 -0.87
N ARG A 9 -22.78 -45.68 0.13
CA ARG A 9 -23.87 -45.22 1.02
C ARG A 9 -23.40 -45.33 2.48
N LEU A 10 -24.05 -44.53 3.33
CA LEU A 10 -24.22 -44.62 4.80
C LEU A 10 -22.98 -44.29 5.66
N SER A 11 -23.00 -43.24 6.50
CA SER A 11 -23.77 -43.04 7.75
C SER A 11 -23.23 -43.86 8.92
N GLN A 12 -22.62 -43.18 9.91
CA GLN A 12 -22.78 -43.56 11.32
C GLN A 12 -22.34 -42.43 12.27
N LEU A 13 -23.32 -41.93 13.04
CA LEU A 13 -23.12 -41.26 14.32
C LEU A 13 -22.58 -42.26 15.34
N VAL A 14 -21.68 -41.80 16.22
CA VAL A 14 -21.39 -42.46 17.51
C VAL A 14 -21.39 -41.40 18.60
N LEU A 15 -22.25 -41.61 19.60
CA LEU A 15 -22.42 -40.86 20.85
C LEU A 15 -22.27 -41.86 22.02
N PHE A 16 -22.03 -41.33 23.23
CA PHE A 16 -21.89 -41.94 24.58
C PHE A 16 -20.47 -42.27 25.05
N SER A 17 -20.04 -42.04 26.30
CA SER A 17 -20.45 -41.17 27.42
C SER A 17 -19.37 -41.28 28.52
N LEU A 18 -19.15 -40.16 29.21
CA LEU A 18 -18.51 -39.89 30.52
C LEU A 18 -18.15 -41.04 31.49
N LEU A 19 -16.96 -40.93 32.12
CA LEU A 19 -16.75 -41.13 33.58
C LEU A 19 -15.47 -40.40 34.08
N PHE A 20 -15.60 -39.79 35.25
CA PHE A 20 -14.73 -38.80 35.92
C PHE A 20 -13.48 -39.37 36.60
N ALA A 21 -12.38 -38.61 36.59
CA ALA A 21 -11.41 -38.59 37.68
C ALA A 21 -10.96 -37.13 37.91
N GLY A 22 -11.20 -36.62 39.11
CA GLY A 22 -11.08 -35.21 39.46
C GLY A 22 -9.66 -34.68 39.56
N TRP A 23 -9.52 -33.37 39.32
CA TRP A 23 -8.37 -32.58 39.76
C TRP A 23 -8.90 -31.24 40.27
N PRO A 24 -8.73 -30.93 41.57
CA PRO A 24 -9.00 -29.59 42.08
C PRO A 24 -7.78 -28.72 41.79
N GLY A 25 -7.97 -27.63 41.05
CA GLY A 25 -6.90 -26.71 40.68
C GLY A 25 -7.43 -25.49 39.95
N MET A 26 -8.49 -24.90 40.49
CA MET A 26 -9.03 -23.64 39.99
C MET A 26 -8.22 -22.51 40.63
N GLU A 27 -7.11 -22.13 40.00
CA GLU A 27 -6.41 -20.89 40.35
C GLU A 27 -7.29 -19.72 39.91
N MET A 28 -7.83 -19.00 40.90
CA MET A 28 -8.57 -17.76 40.68
C MET A 28 -7.57 -16.67 40.33
N VAL A 29 -7.43 -16.38 39.04
CA VAL A 29 -6.77 -15.15 38.58
C VAL A 29 -7.74 -14.00 38.86
N PRO A 30 -7.37 -13.00 39.67
CA PRO A 30 -8.25 -11.86 39.94
C PRO A 30 -8.40 -11.03 38.66
N VAL A 31 -9.60 -11.11 38.05
CA VAL A 31 -10.06 -10.14 37.06
C VAL A 31 -10.28 -8.83 37.80
N THR A 32 -9.25 -7.98 37.80
CA THR A 32 -9.42 -6.56 38.10
C THR A 32 -9.48 -5.81 36.78
N ASN A 33 -10.64 -5.19 36.56
CA ASN A 33 -10.86 -4.26 35.45
C ASN A 33 -10.02 -3.01 35.68
N TYR A 34 -9.03 -2.79 34.81
CA TYR A 34 -8.65 -1.44 34.41
C TYR A 34 -8.60 -1.43 32.90
N ALA A 35 -9.62 -0.77 32.36
CA ALA A 35 -9.60 -0.20 31.05
C ALA A 35 -8.29 0.56 30.85
N TRP A 36 -7.45 0.04 29.97
CA TRP A 36 -6.68 0.88 29.08
C TRP A 36 -6.85 0.28 27.70
N ALA A 37 -7.78 0.87 26.96
CA ALA A 37 -7.56 1.01 25.55
C ALA A 37 -6.13 1.53 25.41
N GLU A 38 -5.26 0.76 24.77
CA GLU A 38 -4.12 1.36 24.08
C GLU A 38 -4.77 2.29 23.05
N SER A 39 -5.07 3.52 23.50
CA SER A 39 -5.04 4.68 22.65
C SER A 39 -3.74 4.52 21.89
N GLY A 40 -3.85 4.09 20.62
CA GLY A 40 -2.72 4.03 19.73
C GLY A 40 -2.00 5.33 19.92
N GLN A 41 -0.79 5.24 20.48
CA GLN A 41 -0.03 6.41 20.90
C GLN A 41 0.09 7.27 19.66
N SER A 42 -0.74 8.30 19.59
CA SER A 42 -0.54 9.43 18.72
C SER A 42 0.72 10.07 19.27
N SER A 43 1.85 9.55 18.80
CA SER A 43 3.13 10.16 19.01
C SER A 43 2.96 11.64 18.65
N PRO A 44 3.49 12.57 19.47
CA PRO A 44 3.47 13.98 19.13
C PRO A 44 3.97 14.12 17.70
N SER A 45 3.31 14.97 16.91
CA SER A 45 3.63 15.27 15.52
C SER A 45 5.04 15.87 15.38
N GLY A 46 6.07 15.07 15.65
CA GLY A 46 7.39 15.23 15.09
C GLY A 46 7.22 14.87 13.64
N LYS A 47 7.33 15.86 12.76
CA LYS A 47 7.30 15.67 11.31
C LYS A 47 8.15 14.43 10.97
N LEU A 48 7.52 13.36 10.46
CA LEU A 48 8.22 12.11 10.16
C LEU A 48 9.44 12.43 9.29
N LYS A 49 10.61 11.94 9.70
CA LYS A 49 11.83 12.11 8.91
C LYS A 49 11.79 11.08 7.77
N GLY A 50 11.74 11.58 6.54
CA GLY A 50 11.77 10.72 5.36
C GLY A 50 13.13 10.05 5.15
N ASN A 51 13.15 8.97 4.39
CA ASN A 51 14.31 8.25 3.88
C ASN A 51 14.25 8.18 2.35
N ILE A 52 15.26 8.74 1.68
CA ILE A 52 15.32 8.85 0.21
C ILE A 52 15.31 7.47 -0.47
N LEU A 53 16.10 6.51 0.03
CA LEU A 53 16.22 5.19 -0.58
C LEU A 53 14.90 4.42 -0.48
N ARG A 54 14.27 4.46 0.70
CA ARG A 54 12.93 3.88 0.89
C ARG A 54 11.88 4.59 0.04
N GLY A 55 11.97 5.91 -0.11
CA GLY A 55 11.07 6.69 -0.96
C GLY A 55 11.19 6.29 -2.43
N ARG A 56 12.41 6.00 -2.91
CA ARG A 56 12.64 5.44 -4.24
C ARG A 56 12.01 4.05 -4.39
N ASP A 57 12.16 3.18 -3.39
CA ASP A 57 11.59 1.82 -3.43
C ASP A 57 10.06 1.85 -3.41
N VAL A 58 9.46 2.78 -2.66
CA VAL A 58 8.01 3.00 -2.68
C VAL A 58 7.57 3.52 -4.04
N PHE A 59 8.24 4.54 -4.57
CA PHE A 59 7.89 5.16 -5.86
C PHE A 59 7.94 4.18 -7.04
N ASN A 60 9.01 3.37 -7.10
CA ASN A 60 9.22 2.36 -8.17
C ASN A 60 8.66 0.97 -7.84
N GLY A 61 7.89 0.86 -6.76
CA GLY A 61 7.43 -0.43 -6.25
C GLY A 61 6.05 -0.29 -5.64
N LYS A 62 5.99 -0.29 -4.30
CA LYS A 62 4.73 -0.36 -3.53
C LYS A 62 3.68 0.66 -3.97
N GLY A 63 4.06 1.92 -4.16
CA GLY A 63 3.15 3.00 -4.51
C GLY A 63 2.84 3.10 -6.01
N VAL A 64 3.41 2.22 -6.84
CA VAL A 64 3.21 2.10 -8.29
C VAL A 64 3.25 3.42 -9.08
N CYS A 65 3.90 4.46 -8.53
CA CYS A 65 3.93 5.80 -9.10
C CYS A 65 4.59 5.80 -10.48
N TYR A 66 5.65 5.00 -10.60
CA TYR A 66 6.45 4.83 -11.81
C TYR A 66 5.69 4.26 -13.03
N TYR A 67 4.51 3.66 -12.84
CA TYR A 67 3.70 3.18 -13.98
C TYR A 67 3.28 4.33 -14.88
N CYS A 68 2.88 5.45 -14.28
CA CYS A 68 2.41 6.64 -14.99
C CYS A 68 3.49 7.71 -15.10
N HIS A 69 4.35 7.84 -14.09
CA HIS A 69 5.37 8.90 -14.03
C HIS A 69 6.77 8.42 -14.45
N GLY A 70 6.92 7.15 -14.85
CA GLY A 70 8.17 6.55 -15.30
C GLY A 70 9.13 6.16 -14.17
N ILE A 71 10.09 5.29 -14.47
CA ILE A 71 11.12 4.85 -13.51
C ILE A 71 11.90 6.06 -13.03
N ASP A 72 11.99 6.22 -11.71
CA ASP A 72 12.62 7.38 -11.05
C ASP A 72 12.08 8.75 -11.49
N GLY A 73 10.83 8.78 -11.96
CA GLY A 73 10.16 10.00 -12.42
C GLY A 73 10.54 10.42 -13.84
N TYR A 74 11.34 9.64 -14.56
CA TYR A 74 11.62 9.90 -15.97
C TYR A 74 10.42 9.49 -16.82
N ILE A 75 9.56 10.44 -17.16
CA ILE A 75 8.29 10.17 -17.86
C ILE A 75 8.45 9.40 -19.19
N GLY A 76 9.59 9.54 -19.87
CA GLY A 76 9.94 8.79 -21.08
C GLY A 76 10.53 7.39 -20.86
N ARG A 77 10.67 6.94 -19.61
CA ARG A 77 11.22 5.64 -19.23
C ARG A 77 10.20 4.84 -18.40
N PRO A 78 9.03 4.48 -18.95
CA PRO A 78 8.07 3.65 -18.23
C PRO A 78 8.65 2.25 -17.95
N PRO A 79 8.18 1.56 -16.90
CA PRO A 79 8.48 0.15 -16.73
C PRO A 79 7.85 -0.68 -17.85
N ARG A 80 8.19 -1.97 -17.89
CA ARG A 80 7.57 -2.90 -18.83
C ARG A 80 6.13 -3.17 -18.40
N LEU A 81 5.18 -2.57 -19.11
CA LEU A 81 3.75 -2.72 -18.86
C LEU A 81 3.11 -3.66 -19.89
N ALA A 82 1.93 -4.20 -19.54
CA ALA A 82 1.07 -4.83 -20.53
C ALA A 82 0.66 -3.82 -21.60
N VAL A 83 0.47 -4.28 -22.85
CA VAL A 83 0.24 -3.41 -24.02
C VAL A 83 -1.02 -2.55 -23.86
N ASP A 84 -2.09 -3.14 -23.34
CA ASP A 84 -3.34 -2.47 -23.05
C ASP A 84 -3.18 -1.38 -21.97
N THR A 85 -2.44 -1.67 -20.90
CA THR A 85 -2.15 -0.74 -19.81
C THR A 85 -1.36 0.47 -20.34
N ALA A 86 -0.31 0.23 -21.12
CA ALA A 86 0.47 1.29 -21.74
C ALA A 86 -0.40 2.15 -22.69
N ALA A 87 -1.27 1.51 -23.49
CA ALA A 87 -2.17 2.22 -24.39
C ALA A 87 -3.24 3.04 -23.65
N LEU A 88 -3.71 2.60 -22.48
CA LEU A 88 -4.62 3.36 -21.63
C LEU A 88 -3.93 4.58 -21.02
N ILE A 89 -2.71 4.40 -20.47
CA ILE A 89 -1.94 5.51 -19.89
C ILE A 89 -1.65 6.59 -20.94
N ALA A 90 -1.28 6.19 -22.16
CA ALA A 90 -1.02 7.11 -23.28
C ALA A 90 -2.25 7.93 -23.73
N LYS A 91 -3.47 7.51 -23.35
CA LYS A 91 -4.73 8.18 -23.67
C LYS A 91 -5.27 9.05 -22.52
N LEU A 92 -4.60 9.08 -21.37
CA LEU A 92 -5.03 9.91 -20.25
C LEU A 92 -5.05 11.38 -20.65
N ASN A 93 -6.13 12.07 -20.30
CA ASN A 93 -6.30 13.50 -20.51
C ASN A 93 -6.80 14.15 -19.20
N PRO A 94 -5.98 14.98 -18.52
CA PRO A 94 -4.62 15.37 -18.89
C PRO A 94 -3.62 14.20 -18.79
N PRO A 95 -2.48 14.25 -19.50
CA PRO A 95 -1.40 13.28 -19.33
C PRO A 95 -0.80 13.40 -17.92
N PRO A 96 -0.13 12.33 -17.42
CA PRO A 96 0.65 12.42 -16.18
C PRO A 96 1.68 13.56 -16.27
N SER A 97 1.82 14.35 -15.20
CA SER A 97 2.83 15.41 -15.16
C SER A 97 4.25 14.83 -15.08
N ASP A 98 5.21 15.52 -15.70
CA ASP A 98 6.63 15.25 -15.47
C ASP A 98 7.00 15.71 -14.05
N LEU A 99 7.34 14.74 -13.19
CA LEU A 99 7.64 15.01 -11.78
C LEU A 99 9.02 15.63 -11.57
N ARG A 100 9.87 15.62 -12.60
CA ARG A 100 11.23 16.17 -12.59
C ARG A 100 11.29 17.59 -13.17
N ASN A 101 10.30 18.00 -13.97
CA ASN A 101 10.20 19.36 -14.49
C ASN A 101 9.48 20.31 -13.49
N PRO A 102 10.19 21.13 -12.70
CA PRO A 102 9.55 21.98 -11.68
C PRO A 102 8.61 23.04 -12.27
N ASP A 103 8.81 23.44 -13.54
CA ASP A 103 8.04 24.51 -14.18
C ASP A 103 6.62 24.05 -14.56
N GLU A 104 6.44 22.76 -14.80
CA GLU A 104 5.13 22.15 -15.11
C GLU A 104 4.34 21.78 -13.84
N LEU A 105 4.99 21.72 -12.68
CA LEU A 105 4.37 21.25 -11.44
C LEU A 105 3.52 22.32 -10.77
N ARG A 106 2.22 22.05 -10.68
CA ARG A 106 1.23 22.94 -10.05
C ARG A 106 1.22 22.87 -8.52
N LEU A 107 1.42 21.68 -7.95
CA LEU A 107 1.45 21.48 -6.50
C LEU A 107 2.78 22.00 -5.95
N LYS A 108 2.72 22.96 -5.03
CA LYS A 108 3.92 23.68 -4.54
C LYS A 108 4.40 23.16 -3.19
N THR A 109 3.50 22.60 -2.39
CA THR A 109 3.80 22.17 -1.00
C THR A 109 3.73 20.66 -0.83
N ASP A 110 4.47 20.13 0.15
CA ASP A 110 4.39 18.71 0.53
C ASP A 110 2.97 18.33 1.00
N LYS A 111 2.23 19.26 1.61
CA LYS A 111 0.85 19.04 2.04
C LYS A 111 -0.09 18.79 0.85
N GLU A 112 0.04 19.59 -0.21
CA GLU A 112 -0.74 19.41 -1.45
C GLU A 112 -0.38 18.10 -2.14
N ARG A 113 0.92 17.77 -2.21
CA ARG A 113 1.40 16.51 -2.79
C ARG A 113 0.92 15.30 -2.00
N ALA A 114 1.01 15.37 -0.67
CA ALA A 114 0.52 14.33 0.25
C ALA A 114 -0.97 14.08 0.03
N ARG A 115 -1.76 15.15 -0.07
CA ARG A 115 -3.18 15.07 -0.39
C ARG A 115 -3.42 14.38 -1.73
N ALA A 116 -2.74 14.81 -2.79
CA ALA A 116 -2.91 14.22 -4.12
C ALA A 116 -2.54 12.72 -4.17
N ILE A 117 -1.52 12.29 -3.42
CA ILE A 117 -1.17 10.86 -3.33
C ILE A 117 -2.24 10.07 -2.57
N ARG A 118 -2.72 10.59 -1.43
CA ARG A 118 -3.71 9.92 -0.58
C ARG A 118 -5.10 9.86 -1.17
N GLU A 119 -5.53 10.97 -1.77
CA GLU A 119 -6.91 11.20 -2.21
C GLU A 119 -7.05 11.07 -3.74
N GLY A 120 -5.94 10.91 -4.45
CA GLY A 120 -5.89 11.05 -5.90
C GLY A 120 -5.87 12.52 -6.32
N HIS A 121 -5.66 12.76 -7.61
CA HIS A 121 -5.76 14.10 -8.19
C HIS A 121 -7.06 14.20 -9.01
N PRO A 122 -8.09 14.93 -8.53
CA PRO A 122 -9.35 15.08 -9.24
C PRO A 122 -9.17 15.54 -10.68
N GLY A 123 -9.96 14.98 -11.60
CA GLY A 123 -9.92 15.30 -13.02
C GLY A 123 -8.73 14.70 -13.79
N THR A 124 -8.00 13.75 -13.20
CA THR A 124 -6.84 13.09 -13.84
C THR A 124 -6.94 11.56 -13.69
N GLY A 125 -6.02 10.83 -14.30
CA GLY A 125 -5.86 9.38 -14.08
C GLY A 125 -5.16 8.99 -12.77
N MET A 126 -4.81 9.94 -11.91
CA MET A 126 -4.14 9.67 -10.64
C MET A 126 -5.15 9.31 -9.55
N PHE A 127 -5.39 8.02 -9.39
CA PHE A 127 -6.25 7.46 -8.33
C PHE A 127 -5.60 7.54 -6.94
N PRO A 128 -6.40 7.51 -5.85
CA PRO A 128 -5.87 7.48 -4.48
C PRO A 128 -5.05 6.23 -4.19
N ASP A 129 -3.96 6.40 -3.41
CA ASP A 129 -3.26 5.29 -2.76
C ASP A 129 -3.65 5.21 -1.26
N THR A 130 -4.46 4.20 -0.94
CA THR A 130 -4.91 3.90 0.43
C THR A 130 -4.04 2.86 1.14
N THR A 131 -2.98 2.36 0.50
CA THR A 131 -2.14 1.25 0.97
C THR A 131 -0.80 1.72 1.56
N MET A 132 -0.36 2.93 1.23
CA MET A 132 0.85 3.53 1.79
C MET A 132 0.71 3.81 3.29
N THR A 133 1.77 3.58 4.06
CA THR A 133 1.84 4.07 5.45
C THR A 133 2.20 5.56 5.45
N ASP A 134 2.03 6.24 6.59
CA ASP A 134 2.46 7.64 6.70
C ASP A 134 3.98 7.79 6.53
N GLN A 135 4.75 6.78 6.95
CA GLN A 135 6.17 6.76 6.71
C GLN A 135 6.51 6.56 5.22
N ASP A 136 5.78 5.69 4.50
CA ASP A 136 5.97 5.54 3.04
C ASP A 136 5.69 6.86 2.32
N LEU A 137 4.67 7.59 2.76
CA LEU A 137 4.35 8.91 2.21
C LEU A 137 5.45 9.94 2.51
N ALA A 138 5.95 10.00 3.75
CA ALA A 138 7.05 10.88 4.13
C ALA A 138 8.33 10.57 3.33
N ASP A 139 8.67 9.30 3.17
CA ASP A 139 9.80 8.82 2.38
C ASP A 139 9.65 9.22 0.90
N THR A 140 8.45 9.01 0.33
CA THR A 140 8.12 9.36 -1.06
C THR A 140 8.21 10.87 -1.29
N LEU A 141 7.68 11.70 -0.40
CA LEU A 141 7.74 13.16 -0.53
C LEU A 141 9.19 13.65 -0.50
N LEU A 142 10.03 13.07 0.37
CA LEU A 142 11.46 13.39 0.40
C LEU A 142 12.16 12.97 -0.90
N TYR A 143 11.84 11.80 -1.43
CA TYR A 143 12.37 11.35 -2.72
C TYR A 143 11.95 12.26 -3.89
N LEU A 144 10.67 12.66 -3.92
CA LEU A 144 10.16 13.61 -4.90
C LEU A 144 10.86 14.98 -4.81
N ALA A 145 11.26 15.41 -3.62
CA ALA A 145 12.04 16.64 -3.45
C ALA A 145 13.47 16.49 -3.99
N LEU A 146 14.07 15.30 -3.92
CA LEU A 146 15.39 15.01 -4.51
C LEU A 146 15.34 15.08 -6.03
N ILE A 147 14.45 14.31 -6.67
CA ILE A 147 14.43 14.15 -8.15
C ILE A 147 14.07 15.43 -8.91
N ARG A 148 13.54 16.46 -8.23
CA ARG A 148 13.25 17.78 -8.81
C ARG A 148 14.43 18.74 -8.79
N LYS A 149 15.40 18.53 -7.90
CA LYS A 149 16.60 19.36 -7.84
C LYS A 149 17.59 19.03 -8.95
N ASP A 150 17.44 17.86 -9.52
CA ASP A 150 18.26 17.36 -10.61
C ASP A 150 17.34 16.87 -11.73
N PRO A 151 16.81 17.77 -12.60
CA PRO A 151 15.84 17.38 -13.61
C PRO A 151 16.43 16.36 -14.62
N HIS A 152 17.76 16.32 -14.81
CA HIS A 152 18.43 15.51 -15.84
C HIS A 152 19.83 14.96 -15.43
N PRO A 153 19.95 14.03 -14.46
CA PRO A 153 21.26 13.52 -14.01
C PRO A 153 22.05 12.72 -15.05
N GLU A 154 21.41 12.36 -16.17
CA GLU A 154 21.98 11.50 -17.21
C GLU A 154 22.06 12.17 -18.59
N GLN A 155 22.00 13.51 -18.63
CA GLN A 155 22.53 14.30 -19.76
C GLN A 155 23.92 14.82 -19.38
#